data_AF-A0AAW0AUS9-F1
#
_entry.id   AF-A0AAW0AUS9-F1
#
_cell.length_a   1.000
_cell.length_b   1.000
_cell.length_c   1.000
_cell.angle_alpha   90.00
_cell.angle_beta   90.00
_cell.angle_gamma   90.00
#
_symmetry.space_group_name_H-M   'P 1'
#
loop_
_entity.id
_entity.type
_entity.pdbx_description
1 polymer ?
#
loop_
_entity_poly.entity_id
_entity_poly.type
_entity_poly.pdbx_seq_one_letter_code
_entity_poly.pdbx_strand_id
1 'polypeptide(L)'
;MSDNAPAPDANVQTPPDASSGPLSADMLTAIAAFAALLNKPPPPPVIPPYTGGGAATDFGGKSLPALFPSVDPKVILEITTHTFAPLDLPRLLSPLAARQDYVAPPSSAPATEHALALKHFPSLHSLLRPLLKYFEILSAFAASSGKAWEVFSITRSLSDHISHLTELHQRYKWAAVVIYHIEFHTARLWEMKSGVYSGWAHPDLDLLSRLVYQHTLPPPSSSAPSKSTSLKTKKAGLPVEQQTCFDWNNGICTSSPCPMKRRHVCRFCEGDHRGAACTKKT
;
A
#
# COMPACT_ATOMS: atom_id res chain seq x y z
N MET A 1 51.71 -62.58 -8.25
CA MET A 1 50.38 -62.88 -8.80
C MET A 1 49.80 -61.58 -9.30
N SER A 2 49.78 -61.20 -10.56
CA SER A 2 50.40 -61.69 -11.80
C SER A 2 50.39 -60.48 -12.73
N ASP A 3 51.54 -60.21 -13.34
CA ASP A 3 51.67 -59.36 -14.52
C ASP A 3 50.91 -59.99 -15.69
N ASN A 4 50.32 -59.17 -16.57
CA ASN A 4 50.25 -59.51 -17.99
C ASN A 4 50.00 -58.26 -18.84
N ALA A 5 50.99 -57.91 -19.66
CA ALA A 5 50.81 -57.09 -20.86
C ALA A 5 50.03 -57.89 -21.92
N PRO A 6 49.48 -57.24 -22.96
CA PRO A 6 50.21 -57.33 -24.22
C PRO A 6 50.21 -56.06 -25.12
N ALA A 7 51.06 -56.20 -26.13
CA ALA A 7 51.57 -55.32 -27.18
C ALA A 7 50.57 -54.56 -28.08
N PRO A 8 51.08 -53.59 -28.90
CA PRO A 8 50.28 -52.69 -29.73
C PRO A 8 50.09 -53.23 -31.16
N ASP A 9 48.97 -52.88 -31.78
CA ASP A 9 48.79 -52.98 -33.24
C ASP A 9 48.29 -51.68 -33.83
N ALA A 10 48.96 -51.29 -34.91
CA ALA A 10 48.72 -50.12 -35.73
C ALA A 10 47.51 -50.33 -36.65
N ASN A 11 46.71 -49.28 -36.89
CA ASN A 11 46.37 -48.92 -38.26
C ASN A 11 45.90 -47.46 -38.38
N VAL A 12 46.40 -46.84 -39.44
CA VAL A 12 46.26 -45.47 -39.89
C VAL A 12 44.91 -45.28 -40.59
N GLN A 13 44.24 -44.14 -40.34
CA GLN A 13 43.47 -43.45 -41.38
C GLN A 13 43.33 -41.97 -41.03
N THR A 14 44.18 -41.16 -41.66
CA THR A 14 44.07 -39.70 -41.74
C THR A 14 42.97 -39.31 -42.74
N PRO A 15 41.98 -38.49 -42.36
CA PRO A 15 41.12 -37.79 -43.31
C PRO A 15 41.80 -36.50 -43.83
N PRO A 16 41.39 -36.03 -45.02
CA PRO A 16 42.12 -35.04 -45.80
C PRO A 16 41.99 -33.61 -45.27
N ASP A 17 43.04 -32.83 -45.51
CA ASP A 17 43.10 -31.38 -45.34
C ASP A 17 41.90 -30.67 -45.98
N ALA A 18 40.99 -30.18 -45.13
CA ALA A 18 40.01 -29.18 -45.53
C ALA A 18 40.70 -27.81 -45.47
N SER A 19 41.21 -27.40 -46.63
CA SER A 19 41.66 -26.05 -46.95
C SER A 19 40.67 -25.01 -46.40
N SER A 20 41.09 -24.32 -45.34
CA SER A 20 40.46 -23.10 -44.83
C SER A 20 40.81 -21.94 -45.77
N GLY A 21 40.11 -21.88 -46.90
CA GLY A 21 40.11 -20.69 -47.75
C GLY A 21 39.60 -19.49 -46.95
N PRO A 22 40.27 -18.32 -47.02
CA PRO A 22 39.78 -17.11 -46.35
C PRO A 22 38.39 -16.76 -46.92
N LEU A 23 37.44 -16.53 -46.01
CA LEU A 23 36.11 -16.03 -46.38
C LEU A 23 36.28 -14.74 -47.18
N SER A 24 35.65 -14.68 -48.36
CA SER A 24 35.64 -13.49 -49.22
C SER A 24 35.28 -12.24 -48.41
N ALA A 25 35.96 -11.14 -48.69
CA ALA A 25 35.70 -9.84 -48.08
C ALA A 25 34.21 -9.45 -48.12
N ASP A 26 33.49 -9.88 -49.18
CA ASP A 26 32.06 -9.64 -49.34
C ASP A 26 31.20 -10.32 -48.26
N MET A 27 31.60 -11.50 -47.80
CA MET A 27 30.88 -12.23 -46.76
C MET A 27 31.11 -11.60 -45.38
N LEU A 28 32.31 -11.08 -45.12
CA LEU A 28 32.61 -10.33 -43.90
C LEU A 28 31.87 -8.99 -43.86
N THR A 29 31.72 -8.31 -45.00
CA THR A 29 30.89 -7.09 -45.09
C THR A 29 29.40 -7.39 -44.87
N ALA A 30 28.89 -8.51 -45.40
CA ALA A 30 27.52 -8.94 -45.18
C ALA A 30 27.23 -9.29 -43.71
N ILE A 31 28.16 -9.99 -43.03
CA ILE A 31 28.05 -10.32 -41.60
C ILE A 31 28.12 -9.05 -40.74
N ALA A 32 29.00 -8.10 -41.05
CA ALA A 32 29.09 -6.82 -40.35
C ALA A 32 27.82 -5.97 -40.53
N ALA A 33 27.21 -5.97 -41.71
CA ALA A 33 25.95 -5.28 -41.98
C ALA A 33 24.77 -5.94 -41.23
N PHE A 34 24.74 -7.27 -41.13
CA PHE A 34 23.72 -7.99 -40.36
C PHE A 34 23.86 -7.78 -38.85
N ALA A 35 25.09 -7.77 -38.33
CA ALA A 35 25.37 -7.45 -36.93
C ALA A 35 24.99 -5.99 -36.58
N ALA A 36 25.16 -5.05 -37.52
CA ALA A 36 24.72 -3.65 -37.35
C ALA A 36 23.19 -3.50 -37.32
N LEU A 37 22.45 -4.36 -38.04
CA LEU A 37 20.99 -4.39 -38.01
C LEU A 37 20.44 -4.98 -36.70
N LEU A 38 21.13 -5.97 -36.12
CA LEU A 38 20.73 -6.59 -34.84
C LEU A 38 21.05 -5.74 -33.60
N ASN A 39 21.97 -4.77 -33.71
CA ASN A 39 22.34 -3.86 -32.63
C ASN A 39 21.61 -2.51 -32.65
N LYS A 40 20.63 -2.32 -33.56
CA LYS A 40 19.85 -1.08 -33.56
C LYS A 40 18.74 -1.19 -32.51
N PRO A 41 18.76 -0.40 -31.43
CA PRO A 41 17.67 -0.43 -30.46
C PRO A 41 16.36 -0.11 -31.19
N PRO A 42 15.25 -0.81 -30.87
CA PRO A 42 13.97 -0.54 -31.50
C PRO A 42 13.63 0.95 -31.28
N PRO A 43 13.07 1.63 -32.30
CA PRO A 43 12.63 3.00 -32.11
C PRO A 43 11.66 3.03 -30.92
N PRO A 44 11.77 4.03 -30.02
CA PRO A 44 10.87 4.12 -28.90
C PRO A 44 9.42 4.14 -29.41
N PRO A 45 8.48 3.45 -28.75
CA PRO A 45 7.10 3.46 -29.16
C PRO A 45 6.60 4.91 -29.21
N VAL A 46 6.25 5.36 -30.41
CA VAL A 46 5.67 6.70 -30.62
C VAL A 46 4.20 6.61 -30.23
N ILE A 47 3.86 7.18 -29.07
CA ILE A 47 2.46 7.34 -28.69
C ILE A 47 1.87 8.40 -29.64
N PRO A 48 0.87 8.05 -30.48
CA PRO A 48 0.31 9.02 -31.42
C PRO A 48 -0.26 10.20 -30.64
N PRO A 49 -0.03 11.45 -31.10
CA PRO A 49 -0.65 12.61 -30.48
C PRO A 49 -2.17 12.43 -30.56
N TYR A 50 -2.84 12.51 -29.41
CA TYR A 50 -4.30 12.50 -29.36
C TYR A 50 -4.80 13.79 -30.00
N THR A 51 -5.22 13.71 -31.26
CA THR A 51 -5.95 14.79 -31.94
C THR A 51 -7.38 14.77 -31.42
N GLY A 52 -7.57 15.30 -30.21
CA GLY A 52 -8.89 15.59 -29.67
C GLY A 52 -9.53 16.63 -30.56
N GLY A 53 -10.38 16.20 -31.50
CA GLY A 53 -11.28 17.11 -32.19
C GLY A 53 -12.04 17.90 -31.14
N GLY A 54 -12.06 19.22 -31.28
CA GLY A 54 -12.78 20.14 -30.39
C GLY A 54 -14.29 19.93 -30.49
N ALA A 55 -14.77 18.77 -30.05
CA ALA A 55 -16.14 18.61 -29.64
C ALA A 55 -16.23 19.29 -28.29
N ALA A 56 -17.05 20.35 -28.23
CA ALA A 56 -17.58 20.81 -26.96
C ALA A 56 -17.97 19.56 -26.15
N THR A 57 -17.52 19.50 -24.90
CA THR A 57 -17.85 18.45 -23.92
C THR A 57 -19.33 18.56 -23.56
N ASP A 58 -20.16 18.33 -24.56
CA ASP A 58 -21.59 18.34 -24.45
C ASP A 58 -21.95 16.98 -23.85
N PHE A 59 -22.33 16.97 -22.58
CA PHE A 59 -22.84 15.78 -21.87
C PHE A 59 -24.21 15.35 -22.45
N GLY A 60 -24.33 15.32 -23.77
CA GLY A 60 -25.59 15.24 -24.50
C GLY A 60 -26.56 16.36 -24.12
N GLY A 61 -26.09 17.58 -23.85
CA GLY A 61 -26.91 18.71 -23.43
C GLY A 61 -27.49 18.63 -22.02
N LYS A 62 -27.10 17.62 -21.22
CA LYS A 62 -27.63 17.43 -19.87
C LYS A 62 -27.03 18.44 -18.89
N SER A 63 -27.89 19.06 -18.08
CA SER A 63 -27.45 19.89 -16.97
C SER A 63 -26.78 19.03 -15.88
N LEU A 64 -25.90 19.64 -15.08
CA LEU A 64 -25.20 18.95 -14.00
C LEU A 64 -26.15 18.23 -13.02
N PRO A 65 -27.29 18.81 -12.57
CA PRO A 65 -28.27 18.08 -11.76
C PRO A 65 -28.87 16.86 -12.46
N ALA A 66 -29.05 16.89 -13.78
CA ALA A 66 -29.57 15.76 -14.55
C ALA A 66 -28.58 14.59 -14.62
N LEU A 67 -27.27 14.84 -14.45
CA LEU A 67 -26.24 13.80 -14.34
C LEU A 67 -26.22 13.12 -12.97
N PHE A 68 -26.74 13.79 -11.93
CA PHE A 68 -26.71 13.33 -10.54
C PHE A 68 -28.10 13.39 -9.90
N PRO A 69 -29.11 12.67 -10.42
CA PRO A 69 -30.50 12.78 -9.97
C PRO A 69 -30.72 12.32 -8.52
N SER A 70 -29.79 11.57 -7.94
CA SER A 70 -29.85 11.12 -6.55
C SER A 70 -29.27 12.13 -5.55
N VAL A 71 -28.71 13.25 -6.02
CA VAL A 71 -28.07 14.26 -5.18
C VAL A 71 -28.91 15.54 -5.23
N ASP A 72 -29.19 16.11 -4.07
CA ASP A 72 -29.93 17.37 -3.97
C ASP A 72 -29.21 18.46 -4.81
N PRO A 73 -29.91 19.18 -5.71
CA PRO A 73 -29.31 20.27 -6.48
C PRO A 73 -28.60 21.32 -5.63
N LYS A 74 -29.06 21.56 -4.39
CA LYS A 74 -28.38 22.46 -3.44
C LYS A 74 -27.00 21.93 -3.06
N VAL A 75 -26.86 20.63 -2.85
CA VAL A 75 -25.57 19.99 -2.56
C VAL A 75 -24.63 20.08 -3.75
N ILE A 76 -25.15 19.89 -4.96
CA ILE A 76 -24.35 20.07 -6.19
C ILE A 76 -23.83 21.50 -6.25
N LEU A 77 -24.68 22.49 -5.99
CA LEU A 77 -24.28 23.89 -5.94
C LEU A 77 -23.17 24.12 -4.90
N GLU A 78 -23.36 23.63 -3.66
CA GLU A 78 -22.36 23.71 -2.58
C GLU A 78 -20.99 23.12 -2.98
N ILE A 79 -20.98 22.02 -3.75
CA ILE A 79 -19.73 21.42 -4.25
C ILE A 79 -19.08 22.33 -5.29
N THR A 80 -19.86 22.80 -6.28
CA THR A 80 -19.34 23.64 -7.37
C THR A 80 -18.87 25.02 -6.91
N THR A 81 -19.37 25.52 -5.78
CA THR A 81 -18.93 26.76 -5.14
C THR A 81 -17.90 26.55 -4.04
N HIS A 82 -17.46 25.31 -3.82
CA HIS A 82 -16.49 24.92 -2.79
C HIS A 82 -16.89 25.37 -1.37
N THR A 83 -18.19 25.28 -1.06
CA THR A 83 -18.75 25.53 0.29
C THR A 83 -19.28 24.27 0.97
N PHE A 84 -19.23 23.12 0.29
CA PHE A 84 -19.65 21.83 0.84
C PHE A 84 -18.69 21.33 1.92
N ALA A 85 -19.18 21.12 3.13
CA ALA A 85 -18.36 20.71 4.28
C ALA A 85 -17.88 19.25 4.13
N PRO A 86 -16.66 18.90 4.57
CA PRO A 86 -16.17 17.52 4.47
C PRO A 86 -17.02 16.51 5.27
N LEU A 87 -17.57 16.92 6.42
CA LEU A 87 -18.43 16.07 7.27
C LEU A 87 -19.77 15.73 6.63
N ASP A 88 -20.16 16.50 5.62
CA ASP A 88 -21.40 16.36 4.88
C ASP A 88 -21.29 15.37 3.71
N LEU A 89 -20.10 14.85 3.40
CA LEU A 89 -19.87 13.82 2.37
C LEU A 89 -20.91 12.68 2.36
N PRO A 90 -21.38 12.13 3.50
CA PRO A 90 -22.41 11.08 3.50
C PRO A 90 -23.72 11.50 2.82
N ARG A 91 -24.05 12.81 2.73
CA ARG A 91 -25.22 13.34 2.02
C ARG A 91 -25.20 13.04 0.51
N LEU A 92 -24.03 12.69 -0.05
CA LEU A 92 -23.87 12.34 -1.47
C LEU A 92 -24.30 10.92 -1.80
N LEU A 93 -24.51 10.09 -0.78
CA LEU A 93 -24.94 8.71 -0.95
C LEU A 93 -26.47 8.62 -0.89
N SER A 94 -27.04 7.73 -1.70
CA SER A 94 -28.44 7.32 -1.54
C SER A 94 -28.66 6.77 -0.11
N PRO A 95 -29.83 6.99 0.51
CA PRO A 95 -30.16 6.41 1.82
C PRO A 95 -29.96 4.89 1.89
N LEU A 96 -30.17 4.18 0.77
CA LEU A 96 -29.90 2.74 0.67
C LEU A 96 -28.40 2.43 0.71
N ALA A 97 -27.58 3.22 0.03
CA ALA A 97 -26.13 3.09 0.03
C ALA A 97 -25.50 3.43 1.38
N ALA A 98 -26.03 4.43 2.09
CA ALA A 98 -25.57 4.85 3.41
C ALA A 98 -25.81 3.79 4.50
N ARG A 99 -26.86 2.97 4.36
CA ARG A 99 -27.17 1.88 5.32
C ARG A 99 -26.16 0.73 5.30
N GLN A 100 -25.46 0.52 4.19
CA GLN A 100 -24.54 -0.60 4.02
C GLN A 100 -23.24 -0.42 4.82
N ASP A 101 -22.89 0.82 5.14
CA ASP A 101 -21.64 1.20 5.82
C ASP A 101 -21.88 1.68 7.27
N TYR A 102 -23.13 1.70 7.74
CA TYR A 102 -23.51 2.25 9.04
C TYR A 102 -23.33 1.22 10.17
N VAL A 103 -22.48 1.54 11.15
CA VAL A 103 -22.38 0.80 12.42
C VAL A 103 -23.05 1.65 13.51
N ALA A 104 -24.09 1.12 14.14
CA ALA A 104 -24.83 1.82 15.19
C ALA A 104 -23.96 2.03 16.45
N PRO A 105 -23.87 3.27 16.99
CA PRO A 105 -23.07 3.55 18.18
C PRO A 105 -23.81 3.27 19.50
N PRO A 106 -23.09 2.97 20.60
CA PRO A 106 -23.62 3.06 21.96
C PRO A 106 -23.85 4.53 22.37
N SER A 107 -24.91 4.75 23.16
CA SER A 107 -25.59 6.03 23.40
C SER A 107 -24.81 7.15 24.11
N SER A 108 -25.12 8.39 23.66
CA SER A 108 -25.20 9.69 24.37
C SER A 108 -23.98 10.26 25.12
N ALA A 109 -23.19 11.07 24.41
CA ALA A 109 -22.43 12.21 24.92
C ALA A 109 -22.44 13.34 23.85
N PRO A 110 -22.26 14.63 24.19
CA PRO A 110 -22.09 15.67 23.18
C PRO A 110 -20.87 15.33 22.32
N ALA A 111 -21.13 14.97 21.07
CA ALA A 111 -20.09 14.53 20.15
C ALA A 111 -19.26 15.75 19.74
N THR A 112 -17.97 15.72 20.00
CA THR A 112 -17.02 16.64 19.34
C THR A 112 -17.09 16.42 17.83
N GLU A 113 -16.67 17.41 17.05
CA GLU A 113 -16.60 17.30 15.59
C GLU A 113 -15.84 16.04 15.13
N HIS A 114 -14.75 15.70 15.83
CA HIS A 114 -14.00 14.47 15.61
C HIS A 114 -14.83 13.21 15.88
N ALA A 115 -15.62 13.18 16.96
CA ALA A 115 -16.49 12.04 17.26
C ALA A 115 -17.58 11.86 16.18
N LEU A 116 -18.10 12.97 15.64
CA LEU A 116 -19.04 12.95 14.53
C LEU A 116 -18.38 12.45 13.24
N ALA A 117 -17.15 12.87 12.94
CA ALA A 117 -16.38 12.38 11.80
C ALA A 117 -16.20 10.85 11.86
N LEU A 118 -15.82 10.31 13.01
CA LEU A 118 -15.65 8.86 13.19
C LEU A 118 -16.96 8.08 13.08
N LYS A 119 -18.07 8.69 13.48
CA LYS A 119 -19.41 8.11 13.30
C LYS A 119 -19.82 8.07 11.83
N HIS A 120 -19.51 9.12 11.07
CA HIS A 120 -19.82 9.19 9.64
C HIS A 120 -18.91 8.31 8.80
N PHE A 121 -17.66 8.11 9.22
CA PHE A 121 -16.65 7.38 8.48
C PHE A 121 -16.02 6.26 9.33
N PRO A 122 -16.75 5.18 9.65
CA PRO A 122 -16.23 4.07 10.46
C PRO A 122 -15.14 3.25 9.74
N SER A 123 -15.02 3.34 8.41
CA SER A 123 -14.06 2.58 7.60
C SER A 123 -13.52 3.37 6.41
N LEU A 124 -12.41 2.91 5.82
CA LEU A 124 -11.88 3.50 4.59
C LEU A 124 -12.94 3.54 3.47
N HIS A 125 -13.72 2.47 3.32
CA HIS A 125 -14.77 2.39 2.31
C HIS A 125 -15.86 3.45 2.51
N SER A 126 -16.32 3.62 3.75
CA SER A 126 -17.34 4.63 4.10
C SER A 126 -16.89 6.06 3.80
N LEU A 127 -15.58 6.33 3.79
CA LEU A 127 -15.01 7.61 3.38
C LEU A 127 -14.83 7.71 1.87
N LEU A 128 -14.26 6.68 1.23
CA LEU A 128 -13.90 6.74 -0.18
C LEU A 128 -15.11 6.83 -1.10
N ARG A 129 -16.22 6.14 -0.79
CA ARG A 129 -17.42 6.18 -1.64
C ARG A 129 -18.00 7.59 -1.83
N PRO A 130 -18.32 8.35 -0.78
CA PRO A 130 -18.84 9.71 -0.98
C PRO A 130 -17.76 10.65 -1.50
N LEU A 131 -16.48 10.43 -1.18
CA LEU A 131 -15.37 11.24 -1.72
C LEU A 131 -15.24 11.06 -3.24
N LEU A 132 -15.29 9.83 -3.75
CA LEU A 132 -15.32 9.56 -5.18
C LEU A 132 -16.51 10.28 -5.84
N LYS A 133 -17.69 10.22 -5.20
CA LYS A 133 -18.89 10.90 -5.71
C LYS A 133 -18.74 12.43 -5.76
N TYR A 134 -18.13 13.01 -4.73
CA TYR A 134 -17.79 14.44 -4.68
C TYR A 134 -16.92 14.82 -5.89
N PHE A 135 -15.87 14.05 -6.15
CA PHE A 135 -14.96 14.31 -7.26
C PHE A 135 -15.55 14.02 -8.65
N GLU A 136 -16.47 13.07 -8.77
CA GLU A 136 -17.26 12.88 -9.99
C GLU A 136 -18.05 14.15 -10.35
N ILE A 137 -18.75 14.74 -9.36
CA ILE A 137 -19.51 15.98 -9.54
C ILE A 137 -18.58 17.13 -9.93
N LEU A 138 -17.46 17.26 -9.21
CA LEU A 138 -16.47 18.30 -9.48
C LEU A 138 -15.85 18.17 -10.88
N SER A 139 -15.52 16.95 -11.30
CA SER A 139 -14.98 16.67 -12.64
C SER A 139 -16.00 16.96 -13.74
N ALA A 140 -17.28 16.59 -13.53
CA ALA A 140 -18.35 16.89 -14.47
C ALA A 140 -18.59 18.40 -14.60
N PHE A 141 -18.52 19.14 -13.49
CA PHE A 141 -18.58 20.60 -13.50
C PHE A 141 -17.41 21.21 -14.28
N ALA A 142 -16.17 20.80 -14.00
CA ALA A 142 -15.00 21.28 -14.73
C ALA A 142 -15.09 20.96 -16.23
N ALA A 143 -15.57 19.78 -16.58
CA ALA A 143 -15.79 19.38 -17.97
C ALA A 143 -16.84 20.26 -18.67
N SER A 144 -17.90 20.69 -17.97
CA SER A 144 -18.91 21.60 -18.52
C SER A 144 -18.35 22.99 -18.87
N SER A 145 -17.24 23.38 -18.24
CA SER A 145 -16.55 24.63 -18.56
C SER A 145 -15.64 24.55 -19.80
N GLY A 146 -15.48 23.35 -20.39
CA GLY A 146 -14.60 23.11 -21.54
C GLY A 146 -13.10 23.07 -21.18
N LYS A 147 -12.74 23.13 -19.90
CA LYS A 147 -11.35 23.15 -19.44
C LYS A 147 -10.82 21.74 -19.19
N ALA A 148 -10.41 21.05 -20.26
CA ALA A 148 -9.89 19.68 -20.19
C ALA A 148 -8.75 19.51 -19.17
N TRP A 149 -7.89 20.53 -19.02
CA TRP A 149 -6.81 20.50 -18.04
C TRP A 149 -7.31 20.43 -16.59
N GLU A 150 -8.39 21.14 -16.24
CA GLU A 150 -8.95 21.10 -14.89
C GLU A 150 -9.51 19.71 -14.58
N VAL A 151 -10.22 19.08 -15.53
CA VAL A 151 -10.71 17.70 -15.40
C VAL A 151 -9.56 16.72 -15.15
N PHE A 152 -8.48 16.83 -15.94
CA PHE A 152 -7.28 16.02 -15.75
C PHE A 152 -6.65 16.24 -14.37
N SER A 153 -6.47 17.50 -13.97
CA SER A 153 -5.88 17.88 -12.68
C SER A 153 -6.69 17.34 -11.50
N ILE A 154 -8.03 17.48 -11.53
CA ILE A 154 -8.94 16.95 -10.52
C ILE A 154 -8.82 15.42 -10.43
N THR A 155 -8.91 14.73 -11.57
CA THR A 155 -8.90 13.25 -11.63
C THR A 155 -7.56 12.67 -11.14
N ARG A 156 -6.45 13.29 -11.55
CA ARG A 156 -5.12 12.89 -11.11
C ARG A 156 -4.95 13.12 -9.60
N SER A 157 -5.31 14.31 -9.13
CA SER A 157 -5.14 14.65 -7.71
C SER A 157 -6.02 13.80 -6.79
N LEU A 158 -7.22 13.41 -7.24
CA LEU A 158 -8.03 12.41 -6.55
C LEU A 158 -7.32 11.08 -6.43
N SER A 159 -6.74 10.59 -7.53
CA SER A 159 -6.05 9.30 -7.56
C SER A 159 -4.89 9.29 -6.57
N ASP A 160 -4.06 10.32 -6.61
CA ASP A 160 -2.92 10.51 -5.70
C ASP A 160 -3.40 10.56 -4.23
N HIS A 161 -4.48 11.30 -3.94
CA HIS A 161 -5.04 11.40 -2.59
C HIS A 161 -5.64 10.07 -2.08
N ILE A 162 -6.31 9.29 -2.93
CA ILE A 162 -6.85 7.97 -2.55
C ILE A 162 -5.70 7.02 -2.21
N SER A 163 -4.65 7.00 -3.03
CA SER A 163 -3.44 6.22 -2.77
C SER A 163 -2.83 6.62 -1.42
N HIS A 164 -2.73 7.92 -1.15
CA HIS A 164 -2.23 8.44 0.11
C HIS A 164 -3.10 8.03 1.31
N LEU A 165 -4.42 8.20 1.25
CA LEU A 165 -5.34 7.77 2.32
C LEU A 165 -5.24 6.26 2.59
N THR A 166 -5.07 5.46 1.53
CA THR A 166 -4.89 4.01 1.64
C THR A 166 -3.60 3.66 2.36
N GLU A 167 -2.49 4.33 2.04
CA GLU A 167 -1.22 4.17 2.75
C GLU A 167 -1.33 4.55 4.22
N LEU A 168 -1.97 5.69 4.52
CA LEU A 168 -2.18 6.11 5.90
C LEU A 168 -3.04 5.11 6.69
N HIS A 169 -4.12 4.61 6.09
CA HIS A 169 -5.00 3.62 6.71
C HIS A 169 -4.26 2.33 7.09
N GLN A 170 -3.27 1.91 6.29
CA GLN A 170 -2.47 0.71 6.56
C GLN A 170 -1.48 0.89 7.72
N ARG A 171 -1.05 2.12 8.01
CA ARG A 171 0.05 2.40 8.96
C ARG A 171 -0.40 3.05 10.26
N TYR A 172 -1.53 3.76 10.25
CA TYR A 172 -1.96 4.59 11.36
C TYR A 172 -3.39 4.26 11.78
N LYS A 173 -3.72 4.63 13.02
CA LYS A 173 -5.08 4.45 13.54
C LYS A 173 -6.07 5.17 12.66
N TRP A 174 -7.12 4.47 12.23
CA TRP A 174 -8.14 5.02 11.34
C TRP A 174 -8.72 6.34 11.84
N ALA A 175 -8.90 6.50 13.15
CA ALA A 175 -9.42 7.73 13.71
C ALA A 175 -8.56 8.96 13.43
N ALA A 176 -7.24 8.82 13.45
CA ALA A 176 -6.32 9.89 13.11
C ALA A 176 -6.39 10.23 11.60
N VAL A 177 -6.54 9.21 10.75
CA VAL A 177 -6.65 9.37 9.29
C VAL A 177 -7.94 10.11 8.91
N VAL A 178 -9.06 9.81 9.56
CA VAL A 178 -10.32 10.52 9.34
C VAL A 178 -10.18 12.00 9.71
N ILE A 179 -9.66 12.30 10.90
CA ILE A 179 -9.47 13.69 11.35
C ILE A 179 -8.54 14.44 10.38
N TYR A 180 -7.43 13.82 9.99
CA TYR A 180 -6.54 14.37 8.96
C TYR A 180 -7.29 14.69 7.68
N HIS A 181 -8.13 13.76 7.17
CA HIS A 181 -8.88 14.00 5.95
C HIS A 181 -9.84 15.19 6.05
N ILE A 182 -10.55 15.34 7.18
CA ILE A 182 -11.50 16.44 7.37
C ILE A 182 -10.78 17.80 7.36
N GLU A 183 -9.68 17.91 8.10
CA GLU A 183 -8.84 19.11 8.15
C GLU A 183 -8.20 19.40 6.78
N PHE A 184 -7.64 18.37 6.13
CA PHE A 184 -7.04 18.46 4.81
C PHE A 184 -8.04 18.94 3.77
N HIS A 185 -9.22 18.32 3.70
CA HIS A 185 -10.27 18.72 2.77
C HIS A 185 -10.72 20.16 3.03
N THR A 186 -10.87 20.56 4.29
CA THR A 186 -11.22 21.95 4.65
C THR A 186 -10.20 22.95 4.13
N ALA A 187 -8.90 22.65 4.26
CA ALA A 187 -7.83 23.47 3.70
C ALA A 187 -7.91 23.55 2.16
N ARG A 188 -8.14 22.40 1.50
CA ARG A 188 -8.23 22.33 0.02
C ARG A 188 -9.46 23.06 -0.55
N LEU A 189 -10.56 23.19 0.19
CA LEU A 189 -11.71 23.99 -0.25
C LEU A 189 -11.31 25.44 -0.56
N TRP A 190 -10.39 26.02 0.22
CA TRP A 190 -9.92 27.39 -0.01
C TRP A 190 -9.09 27.52 -1.29
N GLU A 191 -8.22 26.54 -1.57
CA GLU A 191 -7.43 26.51 -2.81
C GLU A 191 -8.32 26.33 -4.05
N MET A 192 -9.33 25.47 -3.95
CA MET A 192 -10.27 25.23 -5.05
C MET A 192 -11.11 26.46 -5.38
N LYS A 193 -11.45 27.32 -4.40
CA LYS A 193 -12.08 28.63 -4.68
C LYS A 193 -11.23 29.52 -5.58
N SER A 194 -9.91 29.33 -5.59
CA SER A 194 -8.97 30.00 -6.50
C SER A 194 -8.72 29.21 -7.79
N GLY A 195 -9.43 28.11 -8.02
CA GLY A 195 -9.25 27.23 -9.19
C GLY A 195 -8.03 26.31 -9.10
N VAL A 196 -7.40 26.18 -7.92
CA VAL A 196 -6.21 25.35 -7.73
C VAL A 196 -6.62 23.99 -7.18
N TYR A 197 -6.51 22.95 -8.01
CA TYR A 197 -6.88 21.58 -7.64
C TYR A 197 -5.68 20.70 -7.28
N SER A 198 -4.46 21.09 -7.66
CA SER A 198 -3.25 20.28 -7.49
C SER A 198 -2.85 20.04 -6.03
N GLY A 199 -3.35 20.84 -5.09
CA GLY A 199 -3.09 20.65 -3.66
C GLY A 199 -3.60 19.31 -3.13
N TRP A 200 -4.59 18.70 -3.79
CA TRP A 200 -5.07 17.35 -3.44
C TRP A 200 -4.04 16.26 -3.72
N ALA A 201 -3.11 16.46 -4.66
CA ALA A 201 -2.08 15.48 -4.99
C ALA A 201 -0.94 15.42 -3.95
N HIS A 202 -0.88 16.40 -3.05
CA HIS A 202 0.25 16.58 -2.14
C HIS A 202 -0.18 16.42 -0.69
N PRO A 203 0.43 15.48 0.07
CA PRO A 203 0.19 15.35 1.49
C PRO A 203 0.52 16.65 2.23
N ASP A 204 -0.30 17.00 3.22
CA ASP A 204 -0.01 18.12 4.10
C ASP A 204 0.86 17.63 5.27
N LEU A 205 2.15 17.91 5.19
CA LEU A 205 3.13 17.42 6.15
C LEU A 205 2.93 18.00 7.56
N ASP A 206 2.42 19.23 7.67
CA ASP A 206 2.12 19.83 8.97
C ASP A 206 0.95 19.08 9.63
N LEU A 207 -0.15 18.89 8.89
CA LEU A 207 -1.29 18.12 9.37
C LEU A 207 -0.90 16.68 9.73
N LEU A 208 -0.08 16.01 8.92
CA LEU A 208 0.39 14.66 9.20
C LEU A 208 1.20 14.58 10.50
N SER A 209 2.13 15.53 10.71
CA SER A 209 2.97 15.57 11.91
C SER A 209 2.15 15.77 13.18
N ARG A 210 1.13 16.64 13.10
CA ARG A 210 0.28 17.01 14.23
C ARG A 210 -0.79 15.96 14.54
N LEU A 211 -1.38 15.35 13.52
CA LEU A 211 -2.58 14.53 13.67
C LEU A 211 -2.37 13.03 13.47
N VAL A 212 -1.35 12.61 12.71
CA VAL A 212 -1.26 11.21 12.24
C VAL A 212 -0.04 10.48 12.80
N TYR A 213 1.15 11.08 12.73
CA TYR A 213 2.40 10.36 13.03
C TYR A 213 2.55 9.87 14.48
N GLN A 214 1.81 10.46 15.41
CA GLN A 214 1.77 10.04 16.82
C GLN A 214 0.88 8.81 17.06
N HIS A 215 0.19 8.32 16.03
CA HIS A 215 -0.84 7.27 16.13
C HIS A 215 -0.56 6.07 15.23
N THR A 216 0.67 5.56 15.26
CA THR A 216 1.06 4.35 14.52
C THR A 216 0.24 3.13 14.98
N LEU A 217 -0.08 2.25 14.03
CA LEU A 217 -0.58 0.92 14.34
C LEU A 217 0.55 0.07 14.90
N PRO A 218 0.28 -0.81 15.87
CA PRO A 218 1.26 -1.81 16.27
C PRO A 218 1.61 -2.68 15.06
N PRO A 219 2.89 -3.07 14.90
CA PRO A 219 3.28 -3.94 13.80
C PRO A 219 2.47 -5.24 13.85
N PRO A 220 2.11 -5.83 12.69
CA PRO A 220 1.42 -7.11 12.65
C PRO A 220 2.31 -8.13 13.36
N SER A 221 1.90 -8.58 14.55
CA SER A 221 2.68 -9.55 15.29
C SER A 221 2.74 -10.83 14.47
N SER A 222 3.93 -11.24 14.04
CA SER A 222 4.19 -12.64 13.73
C SER A 222 3.91 -13.43 15.01
N SER A 223 2.76 -14.10 15.06
CA SER A 223 2.36 -15.05 16.11
C SER A 223 2.64 -14.59 17.55
N ALA A 224 1.75 -13.79 18.13
CA ALA A 224 1.65 -13.72 19.58
C ALA A 224 0.82 -14.93 20.08
N PRO A 225 1.32 -15.75 21.03
CA PRO A 225 0.52 -16.81 21.62
C PRO A 225 -0.57 -16.18 22.49
N SER A 226 -1.77 -16.75 22.41
CA SER A 226 -2.97 -16.35 23.15
C SER A 226 -2.65 -16.03 24.62
N LYS A 227 -2.80 -14.76 25.02
CA LYS A 227 -2.83 -14.39 26.44
C LYS A 227 -4.19 -14.79 27.00
N SER A 228 -4.28 -16.00 27.52
CA SER A 228 -5.26 -16.35 28.55
C SER A 228 -5.07 -15.42 29.74
N THR A 229 -6.15 -14.77 30.14
CA THR A 229 -6.34 -14.05 31.38
C THR A 229 -5.85 -14.88 32.56
N SER A 230 -4.76 -14.47 33.19
CA SER A 230 -4.53 -14.84 34.59
C SER A 230 -3.79 -13.72 35.29
N LEU A 231 -4.47 -13.12 36.26
CA LEU A 231 -3.89 -12.23 37.25
C LEU A 231 -2.66 -12.89 37.89
N LYS A 232 -1.55 -12.16 38.02
CA LYS A 232 -0.56 -12.30 39.11
C LYS A 232 0.48 -11.18 39.08
N THR A 233 0.33 -10.29 40.04
CA THR A 233 1.32 -9.56 40.86
C THR A 233 2.77 -9.52 40.33
N LYS A 234 3.24 -8.31 39.98
CA LYS A 234 4.65 -8.02 39.66
C LYS A 234 5.53 -8.25 40.89
N LYS A 235 6.40 -9.25 40.87
CA LYS A 235 7.58 -9.36 41.76
C LYS A 235 8.78 -8.72 41.06
N ALA A 236 9.57 -7.95 41.79
CA ALA A 236 10.80 -7.32 41.34
C ALA A 236 11.77 -8.36 40.73
N GLY A 237 12.43 -7.99 39.63
CA GLY A 237 13.24 -8.90 38.81
C GLY A 237 14.51 -9.38 39.52
N LEU A 238 14.75 -10.69 39.48
CA LEU A 238 15.99 -11.32 39.93
C LEU A 238 17.16 -10.98 38.97
N PRO A 239 18.42 -11.01 39.46
CA PRO A 239 19.63 -10.92 38.62
C PRO A 239 19.60 -11.93 37.46
N VAL A 240 20.17 -11.58 36.31
CA VAL A 240 20.12 -12.38 35.08
C VAL A 240 20.71 -13.78 35.28
N GLU A 241 21.71 -13.89 36.14
CA GLU A 241 22.40 -15.13 36.51
C GLU A 241 21.52 -16.10 37.31
N GLN A 242 20.44 -15.60 37.91
CA GLN A 242 19.46 -16.40 38.64
C GLN A 242 18.23 -16.72 37.78
N GLN A 243 18.08 -16.07 36.63
CA GLN A 243 16.98 -16.33 35.71
C GLN A 243 17.21 -17.63 34.92
N THR A 244 16.12 -18.34 34.67
CA THR A 244 16.12 -19.58 33.87
C THR A 244 16.24 -19.25 32.37
N CYS A 245 17.07 -20.00 31.65
CA CYS A 245 17.17 -19.89 30.20
C CYS A 245 15.96 -20.56 29.52
N PHE A 246 15.09 -19.77 28.89
CA PHE A 246 13.94 -20.29 28.17
C PHE A 246 14.34 -20.99 26.86
N ASP A 247 15.35 -20.48 26.16
CA ASP A 247 15.83 -21.06 24.91
C ASP A 247 16.40 -22.46 25.12
N TRP A 248 17.07 -22.70 26.25
CA TRP A 248 17.53 -24.04 26.62
C TRP A 248 16.35 -24.98 26.93
N ASN A 249 15.33 -24.50 27.65
CA ASN A 249 14.12 -25.27 27.92
C ASN A 249 13.35 -25.65 26.65
N ASN A 250 13.45 -24.83 25.60
CA ASN A 250 12.86 -25.06 24.28
C ASN A 250 13.80 -25.83 23.32
N GLY A 251 15.02 -26.18 23.76
CA GLY A 251 16.00 -26.91 22.97
C GLY A 251 16.78 -26.10 21.94
N ILE A 252 16.64 -24.77 21.95
CA ILE A 252 17.30 -23.83 21.04
C ILE A 252 18.72 -23.51 21.53
N CYS A 253 18.90 -23.30 22.84
CA CYS A 253 20.22 -23.05 23.43
C CYS A 253 20.92 -24.37 23.77
N THR A 254 22.10 -24.61 23.20
CA THR A 254 22.90 -25.84 23.37
C THR A 254 24.25 -25.60 24.07
N SER A 255 24.71 -24.36 24.15
CA SER A 255 26.00 -23.98 24.73
C SER A 255 25.98 -23.93 26.26
N SER A 256 26.96 -24.54 26.92
CA SER A 256 27.18 -24.47 28.36
C SER A 256 28.57 -23.88 28.66
N PRO A 257 28.69 -22.70 29.30
CA PRO A 257 27.61 -21.90 29.90
C PRO A 257 26.74 -21.15 28.88
N CYS A 258 25.54 -20.74 29.31
CA CYS A 258 24.59 -19.99 28.48
C CYS A 258 25.20 -18.64 28.01
N PRO A 259 25.09 -18.27 26.72
CA PRO A 259 25.61 -16.99 26.20
C PRO A 259 24.97 -15.77 26.86
N MET A 260 23.72 -15.93 27.32
CA MET A 260 22.96 -14.93 28.06
C MET A 260 23.18 -15.00 29.58
N LYS A 261 24.16 -15.79 30.06
CA LYS A 261 24.48 -16.02 31.47
C LYS A 261 23.31 -16.52 32.34
N ARG A 262 22.27 -17.08 31.73
CA ARG A 262 21.10 -17.64 32.42
C ARG A 262 21.32 -19.10 32.81
N ARG A 263 20.58 -19.59 33.81
CA ARG A 263 20.69 -20.98 34.30
C ARG A 263 19.98 -21.95 33.37
N HIS A 264 20.67 -23.04 33.04
CA HIS A 264 20.10 -24.18 32.32
C HIS A 264 19.44 -25.15 33.30
N VAL A 265 18.23 -24.78 33.75
CA VAL A 265 17.40 -25.60 34.65
C VAL A 265 15.98 -25.68 34.13
N CYS A 266 15.25 -26.74 34.45
CA CYS A 266 13.87 -26.94 34.02
C CYS A 266 12.98 -25.81 34.56
N ARG A 267 12.22 -25.14 33.68
CA ARG A 267 11.31 -24.06 34.11
C ARG A 267 10.16 -24.51 35.01
N PHE A 268 9.86 -25.81 35.04
CA PHE A 268 8.71 -26.35 35.77
C PHE A 268 9.09 -26.92 37.14
N CYS A 269 10.31 -27.43 37.29
CA CYS A 269 10.73 -28.10 38.51
C CYS A 269 12.16 -27.78 38.95
N GLU A 270 12.85 -26.87 38.24
CA GLU A 270 14.23 -26.45 38.50
C GLU A 270 15.29 -27.57 38.45
N GLY A 271 14.94 -28.74 37.87
CA GLY A 271 15.87 -29.87 37.71
C GLY A 271 16.78 -29.76 36.48
N ASP A 272 17.80 -30.62 36.40
CA ASP A 272 18.78 -30.66 35.30
C ASP A 272 18.25 -31.44 34.08
N HIS A 273 17.11 -30.97 33.55
CA HIS A 273 16.54 -31.48 32.31
C HIS A 273 15.78 -30.35 31.59
N ARG A 274 15.63 -30.48 30.28
CA ARG A 274 14.85 -29.52 29.50
C ARG A 274 13.37 -29.63 29.83
N GLY A 275 12.62 -28.53 29.71
CA GLY A 275 11.19 -28.51 29.97
C GLY A 275 10.37 -29.53 29.16
N ALA A 276 10.85 -29.98 28.00
CA ALA A 276 10.23 -31.05 27.21
C ALA A 276 10.28 -32.44 27.90
N ALA A 277 11.31 -32.71 28.71
CA ALA A 277 11.50 -33.96 29.44
C ALA A 277 10.97 -33.90 30.88
N CYS A 278 10.20 -32.85 31.24
CA CYS A 278 9.73 -32.66 32.60
C CYS A 278 8.42 -33.41 32.87
N THR A 279 8.45 -34.31 33.84
CA THR A 279 7.26 -35.05 34.32
C THR A 279 6.27 -34.18 35.11
N LYS A 280 6.67 -32.97 35.53
CA LYS A 280 5.81 -32.01 36.25
C LYS A 280 5.12 -30.99 35.33
N LYS A 281 5.20 -31.16 34.01
CA LYS A 281 4.54 -30.30 33.02
C LYS A 281 3.07 -30.74 32.88
N THR A 282 2.20 -30.26 33.78
CA THR A 282 0.73 -30.34 33.64
C THR A 282 0.20 -29.16 32.83
#